data_AF-A0AB37GE70-F1
#
_entry.id   AF-A0AB37GE70-F1
#
_cell.length_a   1.000
_cell.length_b   1.000
_cell.length_c   1.000
_cell.angle_alpha   90.00
_cell.angle_beta   90.00
_cell.angle_gamma   90.00
#
_symmetry.space_group_name_H-M   'P 1'
#
loop_
_entity.id
_entity.type
_entity.pdbx_description
1 polymer ?
#
loop_
_entity_poly.entity_id
_entity_poly.type
_entity_poly.pdbx_seq_one_letter_code
_entity_poly.pdbx_strand_id
1 'polypeptide(L)'
;MLSVVNPHFPDATPYRSPKIEIFADQVVDEYMNIPRDSEQRKAREEALQGFYAEGLTVDSMGDVGGYRQLNHKTLYDVHFDDDKAILQYRVDYDNVAVQQKEREVEKKKGKKKEKVKEKYEEEKKNSRSMLLNVPVKASNDGYAVVSNLYFTPVPDVKTKGVQSETNPLAEQSEAPMEQKQQVENWLKDFFKKYADGTTDDLTYMMEKPQALNGQRSFVGLENTKIYPSGKNGFVVKTNVKFQEKDVAIENTESFTIHLTKRDGKYFVEKMENTLGGK
;
A
#
# COMPACT_ATOMS: atom_id res chain seq x y z
N MET A 1 3.59 33.68 21.94
CA MET A 1 4.28 33.64 20.64
C MET A 1 5.61 32.96 20.84
N LEU A 2 5.72 31.69 20.46
CA LEU A 2 7.00 30.99 20.43
C LEU A 2 7.48 31.06 18.98
N SER A 3 8.61 31.74 18.80
CA SER A 3 9.29 31.90 17.52
C SER A 3 9.80 30.53 17.08
N VAL A 4 9.23 30.00 16.00
CA VAL A 4 9.80 28.86 15.27
C VAL A 4 10.92 29.44 14.43
N VAL A 5 12.14 29.33 14.93
CA VAL A 5 13.35 29.55 14.14
C VAL A 5 13.40 28.40 13.15
N ASN A 6 13.04 28.67 11.90
CA ASN A 6 13.18 27.72 10.81
C ASN A 6 14.68 27.61 10.50
N PRO A 7 15.36 26.47 10.74
CA PRO A 7 16.75 26.33 10.34
C PRO A 7 16.79 26.38 8.82
N HIS A 8 17.62 27.27 8.31
CA HIS A 8 17.84 27.44 6.89
C HIS A 8 18.52 26.16 6.37
N PHE A 9 17.76 25.24 5.78
CA PHE A 9 18.32 24.09 5.06
C PHE A 9 19.05 24.61 3.82
N PRO A 10 20.39 24.54 3.73
CA PRO A 10 21.10 24.89 2.52
C PRO A 10 20.78 23.82 1.46
N ASP A 11 20.16 24.26 0.37
CA ASP A 11 19.74 23.49 -0.80
C ASP A 11 19.09 22.12 -0.50
N ALA A 12 17.77 22.12 -0.24
CA ALA A 12 16.95 20.91 -0.11
C ALA A 12 16.86 20.02 -1.37
N THR A 13 17.58 20.36 -2.44
CA THR A 13 17.51 19.74 -3.77
C THR A 13 18.00 18.29 -3.84
N PRO A 14 19.15 17.87 -3.24
CA PRO A 14 19.60 16.49 -3.31
C PRO A 14 18.72 15.57 -2.45
N TYR A 15 18.21 16.08 -1.33
CA TYR A 15 17.34 15.34 -0.41
C TYR A 15 15.89 15.15 -0.89
N ARG A 16 15.49 15.87 -1.95
CA ARG A 16 14.20 15.72 -2.64
C ARG A 16 14.31 14.96 -3.96
N SER A 17 15.52 14.52 -4.33
CA SER A 17 15.74 13.73 -5.53
C SER A 17 15.36 12.26 -5.26
N PRO A 18 14.66 11.57 -6.18
CA PRO A 18 14.44 10.12 -6.06
C PRO A 18 15.73 9.30 -5.92
N LYS A 19 16.89 9.87 -6.24
CA LYS A 19 18.20 9.21 -6.09
C LYS A 19 18.54 8.84 -4.65
N ILE A 20 18.11 9.63 -3.66
CA ILE A 20 18.37 9.31 -2.25
C ILE A 20 17.58 8.09 -1.78
N GLU A 21 16.35 7.92 -2.31
CA GLU A 21 15.55 6.73 -2.10
C GLU A 21 16.21 5.52 -2.73
N ILE A 22 16.69 5.62 -3.99
CA ILE A 22 17.43 4.51 -4.64
C ILE A 22 18.63 4.06 -3.81
N PHE A 23 19.42 5.03 -3.29
CA PHE A 23 20.56 4.73 -2.42
C PHE A 23 20.12 4.01 -1.14
N ALA A 24 19.16 4.58 -0.41
CA ALA A 24 18.70 4.00 0.85
C ALA A 24 18.03 2.63 0.63
N ASP A 25 17.36 2.43 -0.50
CA ASP A 25 16.74 1.18 -0.89
C ASP A 25 17.77 0.05 -0.99
N GLN A 26 18.93 0.33 -1.60
CA GLN A 26 20.06 -0.60 -1.67
C GLN A 26 20.66 -0.89 -0.30
N VAL A 27 20.82 0.15 0.54
CA VAL A 27 21.29 -0.02 1.93
C VAL A 27 20.35 -0.96 2.70
N VAL A 28 19.03 -0.81 2.54
CA VAL A 28 18.02 -1.63 3.23
C VAL A 28 18.10 -3.08 2.77
N ASP A 29 18.26 -3.35 1.47
CA ASP A 29 18.41 -4.73 0.97
C ASP A 29 19.62 -5.43 1.57
N GLU A 30 20.76 -4.77 1.52
CA GLU A 30 22.01 -5.32 2.02
C GLU A 30 21.96 -5.46 3.54
N TYR A 31 21.39 -4.48 4.25
CA TYR A 31 21.33 -4.49 5.71
C TYR A 31 20.32 -5.51 6.26
N MET A 32 19.17 -5.67 5.61
CA MET A 32 18.09 -6.51 6.16
C MET A 32 18.23 -8.00 5.85
N ASN A 33 18.93 -8.38 4.79
CA ASN A 33 19.19 -9.78 4.52
C ASN A 33 20.44 -10.22 5.30
N ILE A 34 20.33 -11.27 6.11
CA ILE A 34 21.48 -11.87 6.81
C ILE A 34 21.64 -13.28 6.27
N PRO A 35 22.66 -13.56 5.44
CA PRO A 35 22.88 -14.88 4.88
C PRO A 35 23.15 -15.95 5.95
N ARG A 36 22.75 -17.18 5.63
CA ARG A 36 23.03 -18.37 6.44
C ARG A 36 24.52 -18.77 6.38
N ASP A 37 25.14 -18.57 5.23
CA ASP A 37 26.55 -18.87 4.98
C ASP A 37 27.47 -17.79 5.54
N SER A 38 28.60 -18.18 6.15
CA SER A 38 29.53 -17.25 6.78
C SER A 38 30.33 -16.41 5.80
N GLU A 39 30.69 -16.95 4.64
CA GLU A 39 31.42 -16.19 3.62
C GLU A 39 30.50 -15.18 2.94
N GLN A 40 29.24 -15.55 2.70
CA GLN A 40 28.22 -14.59 2.23
C GLN A 40 27.96 -13.48 3.25
N ARG A 41 28.02 -13.76 4.56
CA ARG A 41 27.92 -12.70 5.59
C ARG A 41 29.10 -11.72 5.54
N LYS A 42 30.32 -12.21 5.35
CA LYS A 42 31.50 -11.34 5.19
C LYS A 42 31.39 -10.48 3.93
N ALA A 43 31.02 -11.07 2.80
CA ALA A 43 30.81 -10.33 1.56
C ALA A 43 29.74 -9.23 1.73
N ARG A 44 28.66 -9.53 2.47
CA ARG A 44 27.66 -8.55 2.86
C ARG A 44 28.21 -7.44 3.75
N GLU A 45 29.04 -7.76 4.75
CA GLU A 45 29.67 -6.75 5.62
C GLU A 45 30.55 -5.79 4.81
N GLU A 46 31.34 -6.32 3.87
CA GLU A 46 32.17 -5.52 2.95
C GLU A 46 31.31 -4.65 2.02
N ALA A 47 30.23 -5.21 1.46
CA ALA A 47 29.29 -4.45 0.64
C ALA A 47 28.61 -3.33 1.44
N LEU A 48 28.15 -3.61 2.66
CA LEU A 48 27.57 -2.62 3.56
C LEU A 48 28.54 -1.49 3.88
N GLN A 49 29.80 -1.82 4.12
CA GLN A 49 30.82 -0.83 4.46
C GLN A 49 30.98 0.23 3.36
N GLY A 50 30.76 -0.14 2.09
CA GLY A 50 30.78 0.78 0.94
C GLY A 50 29.68 1.85 0.95
N PHE A 51 28.61 1.67 1.72
CA PHE A 51 27.56 2.67 1.86
C PHE A 51 27.81 3.67 3.01
N TYR A 52 28.70 3.35 3.94
CA TYR A 52 28.91 4.13 5.16
C TYR A 52 29.95 5.23 4.93
N ALA A 53 29.75 6.36 5.60
CA ALA A 53 30.71 7.45 5.61
C ALA A 53 32.02 7.03 6.29
N GLU A 54 33.11 7.69 5.91
CA GLU A 54 34.43 7.47 6.51
C GLU A 54 34.38 7.61 8.04
N GLY A 55 35.06 6.68 8.74
CA GLY A 55 35.11 6.64 10.20
C GLY A 55 33.96 5.86 10.86
N LEU A 56 32.97 5.38 10.10
CA LEU A 56 31.97 4.43 10.59
C LEU A 56 32.32 3.01 10.18
N THR A 57 32.10 2.06 11.10
CA THR A 57 32.33 0.64 10.87
C THR A 57 31.03 -0.13 10.94
N VAL A 58 30.81 -1.04 10.00
CA VAL A 58 29.74 -2.02 10.08
C VAL A 58 30.07 -3.04 11.18
N ASP A 59 29.11 -3.30 12.08
CA ASP A 59 29.28 -4.32 13.11
C ASP A 59 29.50 -5.70 12.46
N SER A 60 30.60 -6.37 12.81
CA SER A 60 30.84 -7.72 12.34
C SER A 60 29.85 -8.70 12.98
N MET A 61 29.23 -9.53 12.15
CA MET A 61 28.34 -10.59 12.60
C MET A 61 29.17 -11.82 12.96
N GLY A 62 29.17 -12.14 14.26
CA GLY A 62 29.68 -13.43 14.73
C GLY A 62 28.82 -14.62 14.27
N ASP A 63 28.96 -15.75 14.96
CA ASP A 63 28.15 -16.93 14.68
C ASP A 63 26.66 -16.67 14.99
N VAL A 64 25.86 -16.55 13.94
CA VAL A 64 24.41 -16.44 14.03
C VAL A 64 23.79 -17.84 13.96
N GLY A 65 22.88 -18.16 14.88
CA GLY A 65 22.19 -19.46 14.91
C GLY A 65 21.11 -19.63 13.82
N GLY A 66 21.24 -18.95 12.68
CA GLY A 66 20.19 -18.85 11.68
C GLY A 66 20.49 -17.81 10.59
N TYR A 67 19.43 -17.28 9.97
CA TYR A 67 19.51 -16.27 8.93
C TYR A 67 18.31 -15.31 8.99
N ARG A 68 18.39 -14.20 8.24
CA ARG A 68 17.29 -13.25 8.08
C ARG A 68 16.98 -13.05 6.61
N GLN A 69 15.71 -13.10 6.27
CA GLN A 69 15.20 -12.84 4.92
C GLN A 69 14.30 -11.61 4.95
N LEU A 70 14.65 -10.58 4.16
CA LEU A 70 13.74 -9.48 3.86
C LEU A 70 12.65 -9.97 2.90
N ASN A 71 11.39 -9.80 3.28
CA ASN A 71 10.25 -10.21 2.46
C ASN A 71 9.67 -9.03 1.69
N HIS A 72 9.61 -7.87 2.32
CA HIS A 72 9.07 -6.64 1.74
C HIS A 72 9.68 -5.42 2.41
N LYS A 73 9.85 -4.34 1.64
CA LYS A 73 10.24 -3.03 2.13
C LYS A 73 9.42 -1.96 1.42
N THR A 74 9.13 -0.86 2.12
CA THR A 74 8.52 0.34 1.54
C THR A 74 9.01 1.55 2.28
N LEU A 75 9.33 2.62 1.54
CA LEU A 75 9.56 3.92 2.14
C LEU A 75 8.30 4.34 2.93
N TYR A 76 8.48 4.59 4.22
CA TYR A 76 7.42 4.94 5.16
C TYR A 76 7.32 6.45 5.35
N ASP A 77 8.45 7.11 5.63
CA ASP A 77 8.55 8.55 5.79
C ASP A 77 10.00 9.02 5.55
N VAL A 78 10.19 10.32 5.40
CA VAL A 78 11.50 10.98 5.36
C VAL A 78 11.51 12.14 6.34
N HIS A 79 12.35 12.05 7.36
CA HIS A 79 12.61 13.15 8.27
C HIS A 79 13.87 13.91 7.86
N PHE A 80 13.86 15.24 7.99
CA PHE A 80 15.03 16.06 7.77
C PHE A 80 15.50 16.61 9.11
N ASP A 81 16.75 16.32 9.47
CA ASP A 81 17.41 16.76 10.69
C ASP A 81 18.64 17.57 10.27
N ASP A 82 18.60 18.89 10.46
CA ASP A 82 19.59 19.93 10.10
C ASP A 82 20.51 19.67 8.88
N ASP A 83 21.41 18.69 8.96
CA ASP A 83 22.43 18.37 7.96
C ASP A 83 22.29 16.98 7.28
N LYS A 84 21.23 16.22 7.56
CA LYS A 84 20.96 14.88 7.03
C LYS A 84 19.48 14.61 6.82
N ALA A 85 19.18 13.60 6.01
CA ALA A 85 17.85 13.00 5.90
C ALA A 85 17.83 11.64 6.62
N ILE A 86 16.71 11.30 7.24
CA ILE A 86 16.46 9.98 7.83
C ILE A 86 15.35 9.35 7.02
N LEU A 87 15.72 8.41 6.15
CA LEU A 87 14.76 7.64 5.37
C LEU A 87 14.28 6.48 6.24
N GLN A 88 12.98 6.46 6.54
CA GLN A 88 12.35 5.40 7.30
C GLN A 88 11.76 4.38 6.34
N TYR A 89 12.22 3.14 6.39
CA TYR A 89 11.64 2.04 5.64
C TYR A 89 10.83 1.15 6.57
N ARG A 90 9.57 0.88 6.23
CA ARG A 90 8.87 -0.26 6.80
C ARG A 90 9.45 -1.52 6.20
N VAL A 91 10.00 -2.40 7.04
CA VAL A 91 10.61 -3.67 6.63
C VAL A 91 9.86 -4.83 7.25
N ASP A 92 9.37 -5.72 6.41
CA ASP A 92 8.75 -6.98 6.80
C ASP A 92 9.75 -8.11 6.52
N TYR A 93 10.15 -8.86 7.55
CA TYR A 93 11.23 -9.84 7.44
C TYR A 93 11.01 -11.06 8.32
N ASP A 94 11.66 -12.16 7.96
CA ASP A 94 11.69 -13.39 8.72
C ASP A 94 13.06 -13.60 9.36
N ASN A 95 13.08 -13.79 10.69
CA ASN A 95 14.24 -14.39 11.35
C ASN A 95 14.03 -15.91 11.38
N VAL A 96 14.92 -16.66 10.76
CA VAL A 96 14.85 -18.12 10.69
C VAL A 96 15.95 -18.71 11.56
N ALA A 97 15.56 -19.26 12.71
CA ALA A 97 16.47 -19.98 13.59
C ALA A 97 16.66 -21.41 13.08
N VAL A 98 17.92 -21.86 12.98
CA VAL A 98 18.27 -23.21 12.54
C VAL A 98 18.67 -24.02 13.77
N GLN A 99 17.92 -25.08 14.05
CA GLN A 99 18.17 -25.96 15.20
C GLN A 99 18.60 -27.34 14.72
N GLN A 100 19.68 -27.86 15.29
CA GLN A 100 20.10 -29.24 15.10
C GLN A 100 19.27 -30.14 16.02
N LYS A 101 18.50 -31.07 15.44
CA LYS A 101 17.68 -32.06 16.16
C LYS A 101 18.07 -33.47 15.76
N GLU A 102 17.73 -34.44 16.60
CA GLU A 102 17.91 -35.86 16.31
C GLU A 102 16.56 -36.54 16.10
N ARG A 103 16.49 -37.46 15.13
CA ARG A 103 15.35 -38.36 14.93
C ARG A 103 15.83 -39.79 14.76
N GLU A 104 15.05 -40.76 15.24
CA GLU A 104 15.29 -42.17 14.93
C GLU A 104 14.64 -42.51 13.60
N VAL A 105 15.41 -43.04 12.65
CA VAL A 105 14.91 -43.58 11.39
C VAL A 105 15.25 -45.06 11.28
N GLU A 106 14.32 -45.86 10.76
CA GLU A 106 14.60 -47.26 10.44
C GLU A 106 15.31 -47.36 9.08
N LYS A 107 16.55 -47.83 9.07
CA LYS A 107 17.30 -48.15 7.84
C LYS A 107 17.36 -49.66 7.64
N LYS A 108 17.18 -50.12 6.39
CA LYS A 108 17.41 -51.52 6.03
C LYS A 108 18.90 -51.78 5.91
N LYS A 109 19.38 -52.82 6.60
CA LYS A 109 20.74 -53.34 6.51
C LYS A 109 20.62 -54.83 6.17
N GLY A 110 20.63 -55.14 4.88
CA GLY A 110 20.28 -56.48 4.38
C GLY A 110 18.80 -56.82 4.59
N LYS A 111 18.49 -58.00 5.16
CA LYS A 111 17.11 -58.45 5.46
C LYS A 111 16.54 -57.91 6.79
N LYS A 112 17.32 -57.18 7.60
CA LYS A 112 16.88 -56.62 8.90
C LYS A 112 16.72 -55.10 8.83
N LYS A 113 15.82 -54.57 9.64
CA LYS A 113 15.68 -53.13 9.90
C LYS A 113 16.40 -52.77 11.20
N GLU A 114 17.14 -51.67 11.20
CA GLU A 114 17.86 -51.14 12.35
C GLU A 114 17.45 -49.67 12.56
N LYS A 115 17.24 -49.25 13.82
CA LYS A 115 16.97 -47.85 14.15
C LYS A 115 18.29 -47.09 14.25
N VAL A 116 18.43 -46.03 13.48
CA VAL A 116 19.61 -45.16 13.44
C VAL A 116 19.19 -43.75 13.84
N LYS A 117 19.94 -43.12 14.75
CA LYS A 117 19.77 -41.69 15.06
C LYS A 117 20.38 -40.86 13.94
N GLU A 118 19.57 -40.03 13.32
CA GLU A 118 19.98 -39.05 12.33
C GLU A 118 19.83 -37.64 12.88
N LYS A 119 20.87 -36.84 12.69
CA LYS A 119 20.78 -35.38 12.88
C LYS A 119 20.09 -34.77 11.67
N TYR A 120 19.18 -33.85 11.92
CA TYR A 120 18.54 -33.04 10.89
C TYR A 120 18.40 -31.61 11.40
N GLU A 121 18.22 -30.69 10.47
CA GLU A 121 17.97 -29.30 10.79
C GLU A 121 16.48 -29.02 10.76
N GLU A 122 16.02 -28.31 11.77
CA GLU A 122 14.68 -27.75 11.80
C GLU A 122 14.80 -26.22 11.77
N GLU A 123 14.05 -25.62 10.86
CA GLU A 123 13.96 -24.17 10.73
C GLU A 123 12.72 -23.66 11.47
N LYS A 124 12.92 -22.70 12.37
CA LYS A 124 11.83 -21.98 13.04
C LYS A 124 11.80 -20.53 12.56
N LYS A 125 10.79 -20.24 11.74
CA LYS A 125 10.53 -18.91 11.19
C LYS A 125 9.77 -18.03 12.19
N ASN A 126 10.24 -16.79 12.38
CA ASN A 126 9.55 -15.76 13.14
C ASN A 126 9.46 -14.47 12.31
N SER A 127 8.26 -14.16 11.82
CA SER A 127 8.00 -12.96 11.02
C SER A 127 7.90 -11.71 11.89
N ARG A 128 8.44 -10.59 11.40
CA ARG A 128 8.48 -9.30 12.10
C ARG A 128 8.21 -8.16 11.12
N SER A 129 7.70 -7.05 11.65
CA SER A 129 7.52 -5.78 10.93
C SER A 129 8.03 -4.65 11.81
N MET A 130 8.94 -3.82 11.28
CA MET A 130 9.54 -2.68 11.99
C MET A 130 9.82 -1.54 11.02
N LEU A 131 10.08 -0.34 11.54
CA LEU A 131 10.71 0.73 10.77
C LEU A 131 12.23 0.63 10.93
N LEU A 132 12.96 0.63 9.83
CA LEU A 132 14.39 0.81 9.76
C LEU A 132 14.70 2.25 9.38
N ASN A 133 15.46 2.94 10.22
CA ASN A 133 15.83 4.33 10.02
C ASN A 133 17.22 4.38 9.41
N VAL A 134 17.37 5.02 8.25
CA VAL A 134 18.62 5.13 7.49
C VAL A 134 19.03 6.61 7.45
N PRO A 135 19.98 7.04 8.31
CA PRO A 135 20.49 8.41 8.31
C PRO A 135 21.47 8.63 7.16
N VAL A 136 21.11 9.47 6.20
CA VAL A 136 21.81 9.71 4.95
C VAL A 136 22.19 11.18 4.79
N LYS A 137 23.43 11.43 4.37
CA LYS A 137 23.90 12.76 3.97
C LYS A 137 24.29 12.74 2.50
N ALA A 138 23.95 13.81 1.79
CA ALA A 138 24.41 14.05 0.43
C ALA A 138 25.81 14.66 0.42
N SER A 139 26.62 14.26 -0.56
CA SER A 139 27.87 14.91 -0.94
C SER A 139 27.80 15.31 -2.42
N ASN A 140 28.85 15.95 -2.93
CA ASN A 140 28.93 16.27 -4.37
C ASN A 140 28.94 15.01 -5.25
N ASP A 141 29.39 13.87 -4.70
CA ASP A 141 29.64 12.64 -5.43
C ASP A 141 28.56 11.56 -5.20
N GLY A 142 27.59 11.80 -4.31
CA GLY A 142 26.53 10.84 -4.02
C GLY A 142 25.94 10.97 -2.62
N TYR A 143 25.66 9.84 -2.00
CA TYR A 143 25.06 9.74 -0.68
C TYR A 143 25.85 8.75 0.18
N ALA A 144 25.84 8.95 1.50
CA ALA A 144 26.44 8.03 2.45
C ALA A 144 25.57 7.90 3.70
N VAL A 145 25.61 6.72 4.32
CA VAL A 145 25.07 6.49 5.66
C VAL A 145 26.01 7.16 6.68
N VAL A 146 25.49 8.12 7.44
CA VAL A 146 26.30 8.95 8.35
C VAL A 146 26.12 8.63 9.83
N SER A 147 25.32 7.62 10.16
CA SER A 147 25.14 7.11 11.52
C SER A 147 24.60 5.69 11.48
N ASN A 148 24.77 4.93 12.57
CA ASN A 148 24.24 3.57 12.68
C ASN A 148 22.74 3.54 12.41
N LEU A 149 22.33 2.55 11.62
CA LEU A 149 20.92 2.25 11.38
C LEU A 149 20.27 1.77 12.67
N TYR A 150 19.01 2.14 12.88
CA TYR A 150 18.28 1.76 14.08
C TYR A 150 16.83 1.44 13.77
N PHE A 151 16.25 0.56 14.58
CA PHE A 151 14.86 0.15 14.43
C PHE A 151 13.93 0.93 15.35
N THR A 152 12.75 1.27 14.85
CA THR A 152 11.62 1.81 15.63
C THR A 152 10.36 0.98 15.36
N PRO A 153 9.39 0.95 16.29
CA PRO A 153 8.10 0.31 16.04
C PRO A 153 7.33 1.06 14.94
N VAL A 154 6.50 0.34 14.19
CA VAL A 154 5.54 0.96 13.25
C VAL A 154 4.43 1.63 14.08
N PRO A 155 4.24 2.96 14.00
CA PRO A 155 3.25 3.63 14.82
C PRO A 155 1.84 3.39 14.28
N ASP A 156 0.85 3.46 15.18
CA ASP A 156 -0.57 3.45 14.79
C ASP A 156 -0.97 4.86 14.34
N VAL A 157 -1.12 5.04 13.02
CA VAL A 157 -1.48 6.33 12.40
C VAL A 157 -2.98 6.59 12.34
N LYS A 158 -3.81 5.73 12.95
CA LYS A 158 -5.27 5.95 13.00
C LYS A 158 -5.59 7.18 13.86
N THR A 159 -6.39 8.10 13.31
CA THR A 159 -6.88 9.29 14.02
C THR A 159 -8.40 9.33 14.09
N LYS A 160 -8.93 10.15 15.02
CA LYS A 160 -10.37 10.42 15.19
C LYS A 160 -10.62 11.92 15.04
N GLY A 161 -11.86 12.31 14.76
CA GLY A 161 -12.27 13.72 14.70
C GLY A 161 -12.11 14.38 13.33
N VAL A 162 -11.74 13.63 12.29
CA VAL A 162 -11.86 14.07 10.90
C VAL A 162 -13.31 13.88 10.46
N GLN A 163 -13.92 14.93 9.90
CA GLN A 163 -15.29 14.88 9.39
C GLN A 163 -15.35 14.03 8.12
N SER A 164 -16.42 13.24 7.96
CA SER A 164 -16.66 12.50 6.72
C SER A 164 -17.02 13.45 5.58
N GLU A 165 -16.80 13.01 4.35
CA GLU A 165 -17.39 13.68 3.19
C GLU A 165 -18.92 13.69 3.32
N THR A 166 -19.53 14.81 2.94
CA THR A 166 -20.98 14.99 2.96
C THR A 166 -21.45 15.50 1.61
N ASN A 167 -22.74 15.35 1.34
CA ASN A 167 -23.35 15.90 0.13
C ASN A 167 -23.47 17.44 0.25
N PRO A 168 -22.74 18.23 -0.54
CA PRO A 168 -22.79 19.69 -0.45
C PRO A 168 -24.09 20.29 -1.00
N LEU A 169 -24.94 19.48 -1.64
CA LEU A 169 -26.25 19.85 -2.16
C LEU A 169 -27.39 19.47 -1.20
N ALA A 170 -27.10 19.00 0.02
CA ALA A 170 -28.11 18.48 0.96
C ALA A 170 -29.25 19.47 1.25
N GLU A 171 -28.96 20.77 1.27
CA GLU A 171 -29.92 21.85 1.51
C GLU A 171 -30.71 22.27 0.24
N GLN A 172 -30.34 21.76 -0.94
CA GLN A 172 -31.04 22.07 -2.18
C GLN A 172 -32.28 21.20 -2.35
N SER A 173 -33.26 21.72 -3.09
CA SER A 173 -34.44 20.93 -3.45
C SER A 173 -34.06 19.85 -4.46
N GLU A 174 -34.46 18.62 -4.16
CA GLU A 174 -34.34 17.51 -5.08
C GLU A 174 -35.36 17.59 -6.23
N ALA A 175 -35.14 16.83 -7.30
CA ALA A 175 -36.02 16.75 -8.45
C ALA A 175 -37.43 16.23 -8.08
N PRO A 176 -38.47 16.52 -8.88
CA PRO A 176 -39.80 15.95 -8.68
C PRO A 176 -39.79 14.42 -8.65
N MET A 177 -40.69 13.81 -7.87
CA MET A 177 -40.75 12.36 -7.63
C MET A 177 -40.75 11.51 -8.91
N GLU A 178 -41.48 11.94 -9.94
CA GLU A 178 -41.54 11.24 -11.23
C GLU A 178 -40.16 11.17 -11.90
N GLN A 179 -39.43 12.28 -11.92
CA GLN A 179 -38.08 12.34 -12.50
C GLN A 179 -37.11 11.52 -11.67
N LYS A 180 -37.21 11.57 -10.33
CA LYS A 180 -36.41 10.72 -9.45
C LYS A 180 -36.58 9.25 -9.79
N GLN A 181 -37.82 8.77 -9.90
CA GLN A 181 -38.08 7.35 -10.18
C GLN A 181 -37.51 6.92 -11.54
N GLN A 182 -37.59 7.79 -12.55
CA GLN A 182 -37.01 7.52 -13.87
C GLN A 182 -35.48 7.42 -13.81
N VAL A 183 -34.84 8.36 -13.11
CA VAL A 183 -33.38 8.37 -12.94
C VAL A 183 -32.93 7.15 -12.11
N GLU A 184 -33.59 6.84 -10.99
CA GLU A 184 -33.25 5.68 -10.16
C GLU A 184 -33.38 4.34 -10.91
N ASN A 185 -34.42 4.17 -11.71
CA ASN A 185 -34.59 2.96 -12.52
C ASN A 185 -33.48 2.83 -13.56
N TRP A 186 -33.15 3.93 -14.24
CA TRP A 186 -32.03 3.93 -15.17
C TRP A 186 -30.68 3.66 -14.47
N LEU A 187 -30.47 4.21 -13.26
CA LEU A 187 -29.27 3.97 -12.47
C LEU A 187 -29.11 2.50 -12.09
N LYS A 188 -30.20 1.79 -11.77
CA LYS A 188 -30.14 0.34 -11.50
C LYS A 188 -29.62 -0.43 -12.71
N ASP A 189 -30.06 -0.08 -13.91
CA ASP A 189 -29.60 -0.74 -15.14
C ASP A 189 -28.18 -0.33 -15.52
N PHE A 190 -27.84 0.96 -15.35
CA PHE A 190 -26.48 1.45 -15.51
C PHE A 190 -25.52 0.71 -14.57
N PHE A 191 -25.83 0.62 -13.27
CA PHE A 191 -24.93 -0.01 -12.30
C PHE A 191 -24.85 -1.53 -12.42
N LYS A 192 -25.90 -2.20 -12.92
CA LYS A 192 -25.80 -3.60 -13.34
C LYS A 192 -24.76 -3.77 -14.44
N LYS A 193 -24.80 -2.94 -15.49
CA LYS A 193 -23.82 -2.99 -16.58
C LYS A 193 -22.43 -2.53 -16.14
N TYR A 194 -22.34 -1.53 -15.28
CA TYR A 194 -21.09 -1.08 -14.69
C TYR A 194 -20.39 -2.19 -13.92
N ALA A 195 -21.13 -2.98 -13.14
CA ALA A 195 -20.58 -4.07 -12.35
C ALA A 195 -20.27 -5.32 -13.20
N ASP A 196 -21.25 -5.75 -14.01
CA ASP A 196 -21.25 -7.06 -14.67
C ASP A 196 -20.71 -7.03 -16.11
N GLY A 197 -20.86 -5.90 -16.79
CA GLY A 197 -20.50 -5.71 -18.19
C GLY A 197 -19.05 -5.29 -18.42
N THR A 198 -18.77 -4.95 -19.67
CA THR A 198 -17.48 -4.48 -20.15
C THR A 198 -17.46 -2.98 -20.36
N THR A 199 -16.27 -2.40 -20.53
CA THR A 199 -16.12 -0.99 -20.91
C THR A 199 -16.87 -0.66 -22.21
N ASP A 200 -16.85 -1.57 -23.19
CA ASP A 200 -17.50 -1.36 -24.50
C ASP A 200 -19.02 -1.25 -24.37
N ASP A 201 -19.63 -2.01 -23.46
CA ASP A 201 -21.07 -1.99 -23.17
C ASP A 201 -21.56 -0.62 -22.68
N LEU A 202 -20.65 0.21 -22.15
CA LEU A 202 -20.94 1.51 -21.55
C LEU A 202 -20.62 2.70 -22.45
N THR A 203 -20.05 2.47 -23.63
CA THR A 203 -19.73 3.53 -24.61
C THR A 203 -20.92 4.42 -24.97
N TYR A 204 -22.13 3.86 -24.96
CA TYR A 204 -23.38 4.59 -25.23
C TYR A 204 -24.05 5.16 -23.98
N MET A 205 -23.51 4.90 -22.79
CA MET A 205 -24.10 5.30 -21.51
C MET A 205 -23.27 6.33 -20.76
N MET A 206 -21.99 6.51 -21.11
CA MET A 206 -21.11 7.46 -20.44
C MET A 206 -20.01 8.03 -21.33
N GLU A 207 -19.61 9.27 -21.05
CA GLU A 207 -18.61 10.03 -21.83
C GLU A 207 -17.21 9.39 -21.75
N LYS A 208 -16.86 8.85 -20.58
CA LYS A 208 -15.59 8.15 -20.33
C LYS A 208 -15.86 6.73 -19.84
N PRO A 209 -16.07 5.77 -20.76
CA PRO A 209 -16.44 4.39 -20.43
C PRO A 209 -15.48 3.74 -19.43
N GLN A 210 -16.04 3.16 -18.38
CA GLN A 210 -15.31 2.37 -17.39
C GLN A 210 -16.26 1.34 -16.76
N ALA A 211 -15.81 0.11 -16.57
CA ALA A 211 -16.57 -0.98 -15.97
C ALA A 211 -15.72 -1.77 -14.97
N LEU A 212 -16.37 -2.51 -14.06
CA LEU A 212 -15.73 -3.48 -13.17
C LEU A 212 -15.47 -4.84 -13.85
N ASN A 213 -15.76 -4.95 -15.15
CA ASN A 213 -15.43 -6.08 -16.01
C ASN A 213 -15.90 -7.43 -15.45
N GLY A 214 -17.13 -7.47 -14.94
CA GLY A 214 -17.75 -8.71 -14.49
C GLY A 214 -17.25 -9.24 -13.15
N GLN A 215 -16.39 -8.53 -12.42
CA GLN A 215 -15.88 -8.97 -11.11
C GLN A 215 -16.92 -8.86 -9.99
N ARG A 216 -17.94 -8.01 -10.19
CA ARG A 216 -18.98 -7.74 -9.20
C ARG A 216 -20.39 -7.80 -9.77
N SER A 217 -21.35 -7.93 -8.88
CA SER A 217 -22.78 -7.82 -9.15
C SER A 217 -23.35 -6.59 -8.44
N PHE A 218 -24.28 -5.90 -9.09
CA PHE A 218 -25.05 -4.82 -8.46
C PHE A 218 -26.09 -5.38 -7.48
N VAL A 219 -26.11 -4.85 -6.25
CA VAL A 219 -27.06 -5.24 -5.19
C VAL A 219 -28.16 -4.18 -5.03
N GLY A 220 -27.80 -2.90 -4.92
CA GLY A 220 -28.79 -1.86 -4.64
C GLY A 220 -28.24 -0.43 -4.60
N LEU A 221 -29.18 0.52 -4.58
CA LEU A 221 -28.93 1.93 -4.34
C LEU A 221 -29.39 2.30 -2.93
N GLU A 222 -28.61 3.11 -2.23
CA GLU A 222 -28.86 3.60 -0.88
C GLU A 222 -28.66 5.12 -0.84
N ASN A 223 -29.45 5.81 -0.01
CA ASN A 223 -29.34 7.26 0.21
C ASN A 223 -29.27 8.10 -1.09
N THR A 224 -30.04 7.70 -2.10
CA THR A 224 -30.02 8.37 -3.41
C THR A 224 -30.72 9.73 -3.33
N LYS A 225 -30.00 10.78 -3.75
CA LYS A 225 -30.46 12.16 -3.85
C LYS A 225 -30.22 12.67 -5.25
N ILE A 226 -31.24 13.26 -5.86
CA ILE A 226 -31.19 13.66 -7.28
C ILE A 226 -31.56 15.13 -7.37
N TYR A 227 -30.63 15.94 -7.86
CA TYR A 227 -30.76 17.39 -7.97
C TYR A 227 -30.87 17.79 -9.43
N PRO A 228 -31.84 18.65 -9.82
CA PRO A 228 -31.87 19.23 -11.15
C PRO A 228 -30.59 20.02 -11.43
N SER A 229 -30.03 19.87 -12.63
CA SER A 229 -28.84 20.60 -13.06
C SER A 229 -28.95 20.98 -14.54
N GLY A 230 -28.96 22.29 -14.82
CA GLY A 230 -29.25 22.78 -16.17
C GLY A 230 -30.68 22.46 -16.64
N LYS A 231 -30.94 22.54 -17.94
CA LYS A 231 -32.30 22.34 -18.50
C LYS A 231 -32.75 20.88 -18.49
N ASN A 232 -31.84 19.94 -18.76
CA ASN A 232 -32.13 18.52 -18.96
C ASN A 232 -31.17 17.58 -18.20
N GLY A 233 -30.46 18.10 -17.21
CA GLY A 233 -29.44 17.36 -16.46
C GLY A 233 -29.80 17.15 -15.01
N PHE A 234 -29.07 16.23 -14.38
CA PHE A 234 -29.19 15.90 -12.98
C PHE A 234 -27.81 15.71 -12.36
N VAL A 235 -27.66 16.08 -11.10
CA VAL A 235 -26.56 15.62 -10.25
C VAL A 235 -27.14 14.60 -9.28
N VAL A 236 -26.66 13.37 -9.35
CA VAL A 236 -27.04 12.27 -8.47
C VAL A 236 -25.97 12.10 -7.41
N LYS A 237 -26.40 11.99 -6.15
CA LYS A 237 -25.58 11.56 -5.01
C LYS A 237 -26.15 10.23 -4.53
N THR A 238 -25.37 9.17 -4.51
CA THR A 238 -25.88 7.85 -4.13
C THR A 238 -24.79 6.98 -3.53
N ASN A 239 -25.17 6.07 -2.66
CA ASN A 239 -24.34 4.96 -2.23
C ASN A 239 -24.79 3.71 -3.00
N VAL A 240 -23.86 3.03 -3.63
CA VAL A 240 -24.15 1.84 -4.44
C VAL A 240 -23.53 0.64 -3.77
N LYS A 241 -24.35 -0.38 -3.55
CA LYS A 241 -23.91 -1.63 -2.97
C LYS A 241 -23.58 -2.63 -4.08
N PHE A 242 -22.38 -3.18 -4.04
CA PHE A 242 -21.89 -4.23 -4.92
C PHE A 242 -21.56 -5.48 -4.12
N GLN A 243 -21.46 -6.60 -4.83
CA GLN A 243 -21.04 -7.88 -4.27
C GLN A 243 -20.02 -8.57 -5.19
N GLU A 244 -18.94 -9.07 -4.62
CA GLU A 244 -17.95 -9.90 -5.34
C GLU A 244 -18.53 -11.27 -5.67
N LYS A 245 -18.31 -11.74 -6.90
CA LYS A 245 -18.96 -12.97 -7.37
C LYS A 245 -18.36 -14.24 -6.78
N ASP A 246 -17.05 -14.25 -6.50
CA ASP A 246 -16.35 -15.46 -6.08
C ASP A 246 -16.60 -15.82 -4.61
N VAL A 247 -16.72 -14.80 -3.75
CA VAL A 247 -16.76 -14.96 -2.28
C VAL A 247 -17.91 -14.21 -1.62
N ALA A 248 -18.81 -13.60 -2.40
CA ALA A 248 -20.03 -12.96 -1.94
C ALA A 248 -19.82 -11.79 -0.95
N ILE A 249 -18.62 -11.20 -0.92
CA ILE A 249 -18.30 -10.03 -0.08
C ILE A 249 -19.01 -8.80 -0.65
N GLU A 250 -19.74 -8.09 0.20
CA GLU A 250 -20.42 -6.86 -0.17
C GLU A 250 -19.59 -5.61 0.19
N ASN A 251 -19.64 -4.60 -0.67
CA ASN A 251 -19.05 -3.29 -0.41
C ASN A 251 -19.98 -2.17 -0.87
N THR A 252 -19.94 -1.04 -0.16
CA THR A 252 -20.69 0.16 -0.51
C THR A 252 -19.73 1.24 -1.01
N GLU A 253 -20.02 1.78 -2.18
CA GLU A 253 -19.26 2.86 -2.82
C GLU A 253 -20.13 4.10 -2.98
N SER A 254 -19.59 5.27 -2.63
CA SER A 254 -20.30 6.54 -2.82
C SER A 254 -20.01 7.12 -4.20
N PHE A 255 -21.05 7.64 -4.85
CA PHE A 255 -20.96 8.23 -6.19
C PHE A 255 -21.59 9.61 -6.28
N THR A 256 -20.93 10.49 -7.04
CA THR A 256 -21.50 11.68 -7.66
C THR A 256 -21.58 11.45 -9.16
N ILE A 257 -22.77 11.58 -9.74
CA ILE A 257 -23.02 11.28 -11.16
C ILE A 257 -23.70 12.48 -11.80
N HIS A 258 -23.04 13.06 -12.80
CA HIS A 258 -23.62 14.11 -13.64
C HIS A 258 -24.28 13.43 -14.82
N LEU A 259 -25.60 13.51 -14.87
CA LEU A 259 -26.42 12.97 -15.93
C LEU A 259 -26.91 14.09 -16.83
N THR A 260 -26.98 13.81 -18.12
CA THR A 260 -27.73 14.63 -19.07
C THR A 260 -28.66 13.74 -19.86
N LYS A 261 -29.83 14.27 -20.25
CA LYS A 261 -30.77 13.55 -21.11
C LYS A 261 -30.46 13.84 -22.59
N ARG A 262 -29.96 12.84 -23.32
CA ARG A 262 -29.68 12.88 -24.77
C ARG A 262 -30.64 11.91 -25.48
N ASP A 263 -31.38 12.38 -26.48
CA ASP A 263 -32.33 11.57 -27.26
C ASP A 263 -33.31 10.73 -26.41
N GLY A 264 -33.80 11.34 -25.32
CA GLY A 264 -34.73 10.69 -24.39
C GLY A 264 -34.09 9.71 -23.40
N LYS A 265 -32.78 9.43 -23.50
CA LYS A 265 -32.02 8.53 -22.61
C LYS A 265 -31.10 9.33 -21.70
N TYR A 266 -30.85 8.81 -20.49
CA TYR A 266 -29.83 9.36 -19.61
C TYR A 266 -28.44 8.92 -20.06
N PHE A 267 -27.48 9.82 -19.91
CA PHE A 267 -26.08 9.63 -20.27
C PHE A 267 -25.21 10.26 -19.18
N VAL A 268 -24.19 9.52 -18.72
CA VAL A 268 -23.25 10.00 -17.70
C VAL A 268 -22.20 10.88 -18.36
N GLU A 269 -22.20 12.17 -18.02
CA GLU A 269 -21.16 13.10 -18.46
C GLU A 269 -19.91 12.97 -17.57
N LYS A 270 -20.12 12.74 -16.28
CA LYS A 270 -19.06 12.61 -15.29
C LYS A 270 -19.52 11.73 -14.13
N MET A 271 -18.61 10.89 -13.64
CA MET A 271 -18.82 10.04 -12.47
C MET A 271 -17.58 10.10 -11.57
N GLU A 272 -17.80 10.25 -10.27
CA GLU A 272 -16.73 10.36 -9.26
C GLU A 272 -17.11 9.54 -8.02
N ASN A 273 -16.12 8.86 -7.41
CA ASN A 273 -16.31 8.05 -6.21
C ASN A 273 -16.31 8.89 -4.91
N THR A 274 -17.27 9.81 -4.78
CA THR A 274 -17.38 10.72 -3.63
C THR A 274 -18.82 11.23 -3.46
N LEU A 275 -19.19 11.68 -2.25
CA LEU A 275 -20.40 12.49 -2.04
C LEU A 275 -20.11 14.01 -2.14
N GLY A 276 -18.85 14.42 -2.00
CA GLY A 276 -18.41 15.82 -1.84
C GLY A 276 -18.32 16.67 -3.10
N GLY A 277 -18.42 16.08 -4.30
CA GLY A 277 -18.40 16.84 -5.58
C GLY A 277 -19.56 17.84 -5.70
N LYS A 278 -19.48 18.81 -6.62
CA LYS A 278 -20.62 19.69 -6.96
C LYS A 278 -21.06 19.45 -8.39
#